data_AF-A0A498EYF6-F1
#
_entry.id   AF-A0A498EYF6-F1
#
_cell.length_a   1.000
_cell.length_b   1.000
_cell.length_c   1.000
_cell.angle_alpha   90.00
_cell.angle_beta   90.00
_cell.angle_gamma   90.00
#
_symmetry.space_group_name_H-M   'P 1'
#
loop_
_entity.id
_entity.type
_entity.pdbx_description
1 polymer ?
#
loop_
_entity_poly.entity_id
_entity_poly.type
_entity_poly.pdbx_seq_one_letter_code
_entity_poly.pdbx_strand_id
1 'polypeptide(L)'
;VVSVAVVSTWVGFEVGLIRDHLSSISSVDKSAFVVFLQSIPFRFYSLLAVTLVFILIVMDWDFGPMKQAEERARNEGKVLGDDADPLIETREEDIVTPDHVDARWWYFAAPIVSLVAVTGFGLLYSGGWPSKAPVEALKGAATADAILWGVFSACAL
;
A
#
# COMPACT_ATOMS: atom_id res chain seq x y z
N VAL A 1 7.00 -6.23 8.60
CA VAL A 1 6.04 -5.54 9.50
C VAL A 1 4.59 -5.86 9.12
N VAL A 2 4.15 -5.63 7.87
CA VAL A 2 2.78 -5.94 7.38
C VAL A 2 2.38 -7.42 7.58
N SER A 3 3.36 -8.33 7.61
CA SER A 3 3.16 -9.76 7.82
C SER A 3 2.78 -10.13 9.26
N VAL A 4 3.14 -9.36 10.29
CA VAL A 4 2.74 -9.67 11.68
C VAL A 4 1.39 -9.03 12.04
N ALA A 5 0.94 -8.04 11.27
CA ALA A 5 -0.36 -7.40 11.46
C ALA A 5 -1.48 -8.38 11.09
N VAL A 6 -2.35 -8.70 12.06
CA VAL A 6 -3.47 -9.65 11.90
C VAL A 6 -4.51 -9.14 10.89
N VAL A 7 -4.65 -7.82 10.79
CA VAL A 7 -5.53 -7.16 9.83
C VAL A 7 -4.68 -6.36 8.85
N SER A 8 -4.43 -6.93 7.68
CA SER A 8 -3.82 -6.22 6.56
C SER A 8 -4.35 -6.76 5.23
N THR A 9 -4.32 -5.93 4.19
CA THR A 9 -4.70 -6.32 2.82
C THR A 9 -3.91 -7.55 2.34
N TRP A 10 -2.72 -7.77 2.87
CA TRP A 10 -1.81 -8.86 2.49
C TRP A 10 -2.13 -10.19 3.20
N VAL A 11 -2.72 -10.16 4.40
CA VAL A 11 -3.04 -11.38 5.18
C VAL A 11 -4.03 -12.27 4.43
N GLY A 12 -4.99 -11.69 3.71
CA GLY A 12 -5.96 -12.45 2.91
C GLY A 12 -5.29 -13.28 1.82
N PHE A 13 -4.27 -12.72 1.15
CA PHE A 13 -3.47 -13.42 0.17
C PHE A 13 -2.63 -14.54 0.81
N GLU A 14 -1.94 -14.26 1.92
CA GLU A 14 -1.14 -15.26 2.63
C GLU A 14 -1.99 -16.45 3.13
N VAL A 15 -3.14 -16.17 3.76
CA VAL A 15 -4.06 -17.23 4.24
C VAL A 15 -4.65 -18.00 3.06
N GLY A 16 -4.94 -17.34 1.94
CA GLY A 16 -5.37 -17.99 0.70
C GLY A 16 -4.36 -19.01 0.19
N LEU A 17 -3.10 -18.61 0.06
CA LEU A 17 -2.00 -19.50 -0.35
C LEU A 17 -1.81 -20.67 0.63
N ILE A 18 -1.85 -20.40 1.93
CA ILE A 18 -1.74 -21.46 2.95
C ILE A 18 -2.89 -22.46 2.80
N ARG A 19 -4.12 -22.00 2.55
CA ARG A 19 -5.27 -22.88 2.32
C ARG A 19 -5.09 -23.73 1.06
N ASP A 20 -4.65 -23.13 -0.04
CA ASP A 20 -4.48 -23.83 -1.31
C ASP A 20 -3.42 -24.94 -1.17
N HIS A 21 -2.31 -24.68 -0.47
CA HIS A 21 -1.30 -25.70 -0.19
C HIS A 21 -1.74 -26.74 0.84
N LEU A 22 -2.47 -26.35 1.90
CA LEU A 22 -3.02 -27.31 2.86
C LEU A 22 -4.01 -28.28 2.20
N SER A 23 -4.81 -27.80 1.24
CA SER A 23 -5.75 -28.65 0.50
C SER A 23 -5.06 -29.74 -0.36
N SER A 24 -3.79 -29.52 -0.72
CA SER A 24 -2.96 -30.50 -1.44
C SER A 24 -2.33 -31.57 -0.52
N ILE A 25 -2.37 -31.36 0.80
CA ILE A 25 -1.79 -32.24 1.82
C ILE A 25 -2.94 -32.80 2.66
N SER A 26 -3.50 -33.93 2.24
CA SER A 26 -4.71 -34.56 2.81
C SER A 26 -4.63 -34.93 4.30
N SER A 27 -3.48 -34.77 4.95
CA SER A 27 -3.19 -35.19 6.32
C SER A 27 -3.24 -34.07 7.36
N VAL A 28 -3.57 -32.82 6.98
CA VAL A 28 -3.61 -31.68 7.91
C VAL A 28 -4.99 -31.02 7.92
N ASP A 29 -5.83 -31.43 8.86
CA ASP A 29 -7.11 -30.78 9.17
C ASP A 29 -6.89 -29.59 10.12
N LYS A 30 -6.18 -28.56 9.65
CA LYS A 30 -6.01 -27.30 10.39
C LYS A 30 -6.49 -26.14 9.55
N SER A 31 -7.21 -25.21 10.18
CA SER A 31 -7.57 -23.93 9.56
C SER A 31 -6.31 -23.19 9.12
N ALA A 32 -6.29 -22.75 7.85
CA ALA A 32 -5.21 -21.95 7.28
C ALA A 32 -4.90 -20.70 8.11
N PHE A 33 -5.92 -20.11 8.75
CA PHE A 33 -5.78 -18.99 9.66
C PHE A 33 -5.03 -19.35 10.96
N VAL A 34 -5.28 -20.54 11.51
CA VAL A 34 -4.57 -21.03 12.70
C VAL A 34 -3.11 -21.30 12.38
N VAL A 35 -2.83 -21.90 11.22
CA VAL A 35 -1.45 -22.11 10.74
C VAL A 35 -0.74 -20.77 10.53
N PHE A 36 -1.43 -19.77 9.97
CA PHE A 36 -0.91 -18.41 9.86
C PHE A 36 -0.54 -17.82 11.23
N LEU A 37 -1.43 -17.91 12.24
CA LEU A 37 -1.14 -17.43 13.59
C LEU A 37 0.04 -18.15 14.23
N GLN A 38 0.14 -19.47 14.05
CA GLN A 38 1.28 -20.27 14.52
C GLN A 38 2.59 -19.92 13.82
N SER A 39 2.54 -19.32 12.63
CA SER A 39 3.73 -18.88 11.89
C SER A 39 4.29 -17.55 12.42
N ILE A 40 3.49 -16.74 13.12
CA ILE A 40 3.90 -15.39 13.58
C ILE A 40 5.19 -15.41 14.43
N PRO A 41 5.35 -16.32 15.42
CA PRO A 41 6.57 -16.39 16.22
C PRO A 41 7.84 -16.69 15.41
N PHE A 42 7.71 -17.33 14.25
CA PHE A 42 8.84 -17.67 13.37
C PHE A 42 9.22 -16.54 12.42
N ARG A 43 8.48 -15.42 12.39
CA ARG A 43 8.76 -14.24 11.55
C ARG A 43 9.84 -13.37 12.19
N PHE A 44 11.03 -13.95 12.43
CA PHE A 44 12.13 -13.34 13.17
C PHE A 44 12.49 -11.94 12.68
N TYR A 45 12.57 -11.73 11.36
CA TYR A 45 12.87 -10.40 10.81
C TYR A 45 11.86 -9.34 11.27
N SER A 46 10.56 -9.63 11.19
CA SER A 46 9.54 -8.64 11.57
C SER A 46 9.49 -8.42 13.07
N LEU A 47 9.66 -9.47 13.87
CA LEU A 47 9.72 -9.35 15.33
C LEU A 47 10.96 -8.56 15.77
N LEU A 48 12.14 -8.89 15.23
CA LEU A 48 13.38 -8.18 15.55
C LEU A 48 13.34 -6.73 15.08
N ALA A 49 12.75 -6.43 13.91
CA ALA A 49 12.62 -5.05 13.44
C ALA A 49 11.71 -4.21 14.35
N VAL A 50 10.56 -4.76 14.78
CA VAL A 50 9.65 -4.07 15.72
C VAL A 50 10.34 -3.87 17.07
N THR A 51 11.01 -4.90 17.58
CA THR A 51 11.78 -4.82 18.82
C THR A 51 12.90 -3.78 18.70
N LEU A 52 13.61 -3.74 17.57
CA LEU A 52 14.67 -2.77 17.32
C LEU A 52 14.12 -1.34 17.34
N VAL A 53 12.99 -1.07 16.68
CA VAL A 53 12.35 0.25 16.71
C VAL A 53 11.99 0.65 18.14
N PHE A 54 11.41 -0.26 18.93
CA PHE A 54 11.09 0.02 20.33
C PHE A 54 12.35 0.32 21.16
N ILE A 55 13.44 -0.44 20.93
CA ILE A 55 14.74 -0.22 21.55
C ILE A 55 15.31 1.16 21.15
N LEU A 56 15.25 1.53 19.87
CA LEU A 56 15.75 2.82 19.38
C LEU A 56 14.99 3.99 20.02
N ILE A 57 13.66 3.89 20.14
CA ILE A 57 12.83 4.92 20.79
C ILE A 57 13.17 5.06 22.28
N VAL A 58 13.34 3.95 23.00
CA VAL A 58 13.63 4.00 24.45
C VAL A 58 15.05 4.48 24.72
N MET A 59 16.01 4.13 23.86
CA MET A 59 17.41 4.52 24.02
C MET A 59 17.74 5.88 23.40
N ASP A 60 16.78 6.52 22.72
CA ASP A 60 16.95 7.80 22.02
C ASP A 60 18.19 7.76 21.11
N TRP A 61 18.38 6.62 20.44
CA TRP A 61 19.65 6.31 19.77
C TRP A 61 19.60 6.70 18.30
N ASP A 62 19.71 8.00 18.05
CA ASP A 62 19.87 8.53 16.70
C ASP A 62 21.34 8.55 16.26
N PHE A 63 21.57 8.26 14.98
CA PHE A 63 22.91 8.19 14.40
C PHE A 63 23.09 9.16 13.23
N GLY A 64 24.32 9.68 13.10
CA GLY A 64 24.76 10.43 11.93
C GLY A 64 24.00 11.76 11.73
N PRO A 65 23.59 12.09 10.49
CA PRO A 65 22.97 13.38 10.19
C PRO A 65 21.60 13.57 10.87
N MET A 66 20.89 12.49 11.21
CA MET A 66 19.60 12.56 11.88
C MET A 66 19.74 13.08 13.32
N LYS A 67 20.76 12.60 14.04
CA LYS A 67 21.10 13.13 15.38
C LYS A 67 21.46 14.62 15.34
N GLN A 68 22.22 15.06 14.35
CA GLN A 68 22.56 16.49 14.19
C GLN A 68 21.31 17.34 13.92
N ALA A 69 20.40 16.83 13.10
CA ALA A 69 19.14 17.50 12.81
C ALA A 69 18.24 17.59 14.06
N GLU A 70 18.19 16.53 14.86
CA GLU A 70 17.45 16.51 16.13
C GLU A 70 18.04 17.48 17.15
N GLU A 71 19.36 17.45 17.37
CA GLU A 71 20.04 18.37 18.28
C GLU A 71 19.83 19.83 17.85
N ARG A 72 19.90 20.13 16.55
CA ARG A 72 19.60 21.45 15.99
C ARG A 72 18.15 21.86 16.28
N ALA A 73 17.17 20.99 16.00
CA ALA A 73 15.77 21.28 16.24
C ALA A 73 15.47 21.49 17.72
N ARG A 74 16.09 20.71 18.60
CA ARG A 74 15.87 20.76 20.06
C ARG A 74 16.57 21.92 20.74
N ASN A 75 17.82 22.20 20.38
CA ASN A 75 18.65 23.21 21.06
C ASN A 75 18.47 24.60 20.45
N GLU A 76 18.31 24.70 19.13
CA GLU A 76 18.23 25.97 18.41
C GLU A 76 16.79 26.34 18.02
N GLY A 77 15.84 25.42 18.16
CA GLY A 77 14.45 25.60 17.72
C GLY A 77 14.29 25.62 16.20
N LYS A 78 15.36 25.37 15.44
CA LYS A 78 15.34 25.36 13.97
C LYS A 78 14.92 23.98 13.48
N VAL A 79 13.68 23.82 13.00
CA VAL A 79 13.21 22.55 12.42
C VAL A 79 13.84 22.31 11.04
N LEU A 80 13.94 23.36 10.22
CA LEU A 80 14.59 23.34 8.91
C LEU A 80 16.07 23.75 9.02
N GLY A 81 16.93 23.07 8.24
CA GLY A 81 18.34 23.45 8.15
C GLY A 81 18.48 24.77 7.41
N ASP A 82 19.60 25.49 7.63
CA ASP A 82 19.79 26.82 7.06
C ASP A 82 19.77 26.81 5.50
N ASP A 83 20.17 25.70 4.89
CA ASP A 83 20.13 25.45 3.43
C ASP A 83 19.05 24.42 3.02
N ALA A 84 18.06 24.13 3.88
CA ALA A 84 17.06 23.11 3.58
C ALA A 84 15.98 23.64 2.63
N ASP A 85 15.81 22.95 1.49
CA ASP A 85 14.68 23.12 0.58
C ASP A 85 13.64 22.01 0.85
N PRO A 86 12.52 22.29 1.53
CA PRO A 86 11.55 21.27 1.90
C PRO A 86 10.81 20.75 0.65
N LEU A 87 10.94 19.43 0.39
CA LEU A 87 10.23 18.74 -0.69
C LEU A 87 8.70 18.76 -0.57
N ILE A 88 8.19 19.08 0.62
CA ILE A 88 6.78 19.29 0.90
C ILE A 88 6.67 20.72 1.41
N GLU A 89 6.06 21.59 0.61
CA GLU A 89 5.58 22.88 1.08
C GLU A 89 4.65 22.64 2.26
N THR A 90 5.16 22.94 3.45
CA THR A 90 4.53 22.58 4.73
C THR A 90 3.54 23.64 5.20
N ARG A 91 3.36 24.71 4.41
CA ARG A 91 2.42 25.80 4.65
C ARG A 91 1.50 25.93 3.45
N GLU A 92 0.19 26.04 3.72
CA GLU A 92 -0.81 26.35 2.69
C GLU A 92 -0.48 27.66 1.94
N GLU A 93 0.29 28.55 2.56
CA GLU A 93 0.73 29.84 2.00
C GLU A 93 1.81 29.71 0.92
N ASP A 94 2.56 28.60 0.86
CA ASP A 94 3.59 28.38 -0.16
C ASP A 94 3.00 27.79 -1.45
N ILE A 95 1.78 27.23 -1.39
CA ILE A 95 1.08 26.64 -2.54
C ILE A 95 0.55 27.77 -3.44
N VAL A 96 1.45 28.43 -4.16
CA VAL A 96 1.08 29.40 -5.19
C VAL A 96 0.56 28.62 -6.39
N THR A 97 -0.75 28.44 -6.46
CA THR A 97 -1.39 27.89 -7.67
C THR A 97 -1.09 28.88 -8.79
N PRO A 98 -0.42 28.47 -9.88
CA PRO A 98 -0.12 29.41 -10.96
C PRO A 98 -1.42 30.01 -11.51
N ASP A 99 -1.49 31.33 -11.63
CA ASP A 99 -2.71 32.07 -12.05
C ASP A 99 -3.30 31.61 -13.40
N HIS A 100 -2.53 30.86 -14.19
CA HIS A 100 -2.92 30.34 -15.50
C HIS A 100 -3.60 28.96 -15.45
N VAL A 101 -3.74 28.33 -14.27
CA VAL A 101 -4.35 27.01 -14.12
C VAL A 101 -5.72 27.14 -13.44
N ASP A 102 -6.78 26.93 -14.22
CA ASP A 102 -8.12 26.73 -13.68
C ASP A 102 -8.12 25.44 -12.84
N ALA A 103 -8.11 25.57 -11.50
CA ALA A 103 -8.21 24.43 -10.58
C ALA A 103 -9.61 23.79 -10.65
N ARG A 104 -9.84 22.95 -11.66
CA ARG A 104 -11.10 22.22 -11.87
C ARG A 104 -11.00 20.84 -11.24
N TRP A 105 -11.97 20.52 -10.39
CA TRP A 105 -12.11 19.21 -9.73
C TRP A 105 -12.15 18.03 -10.73
N TRP A 106 -12.55 18.28 -11.98
CA TRP A 106 -12.63 17.26 -13.01
C TRP A 106 -11.26 16.72 -13.45
N TYR A 107 -10.18 17.50 -13.32
CA TYR A 107 -8.81 17.01 -13.60
C TYR A 107 -8.38 15.91 -12.62
N PHE A 108 -8.89 15.97 -11.39
CA PHE A 108 -8.66 14.92 -10.40
C PHE A 108 -9.64 13.75 -10.59
N ALA A 109 -10.91 14.04 -10.87
CA ALA A 109 -11.94 13.00 -10.98
C ALA A 109 -11.82 12.15 -12.26
N ALA A 110 -11.44 12.74 -13.40
CA ALA A 110 -11.45 12.06 -14.69
C ALA A 110 -10.49 10.84 -14.76
N PRO A 111 -9.22 10.92 -14.30
CA PRO A 111 -8.32 9.76 -14.28
C PRO A 111 -8.82 8.64 -13.36
N ILE A 112 -9.40 8.99 -12.21
CA ILE A 112 -9.94 8.01 -11.24
C ILE A 112 -11.14 7.27 -11.83
N VAL A 113 -12.09 8.01 -12.40
CA VAL A 113 -13.30 7.43 -13.01
C VAL A 113 -12.91 6.57 -14.22
N SER A 114 -11.98 7.03 -15.05
CA SER A 114 -11.42 6.27 -16.18
C SER A 114 -10.81 4.94 -15.69
N LEU A 115 -9.96 4.98 -14.67
CA LEU A 115 -9.33 3.79 -14.11
C LEU A 115 -10.36 2.76 -13.63
N VAL A 116 -11.36 3.21 -12.86
CA VAL A 116 -12.40 2.33 -12.31
C VAL A 116 -13.27 1.74 -13.42
N ALA A 117 -13.70 2.57 -14.38
CA ALA A 117 -14.55 2.14 -15.47
C ALA A 117 -13.85 1.13 -16.39
N VAL A 118 -12.60 1.41 -16.78
CA VAL A 118 -11.83 0.54 -17.68
C VAL A 118 -11.40 -0.74 -16.98
N THR A 119 -10.99 -0.68 -15.71
CA THR A 119 -10.69 -1.89 -14.93
C THR A 119 -11.95 -2.75 -14.77
N GLY A 120 -13.09 -2.15 -14.41
CA GLY A 120 -14.36 -2.87 -14.27
C GLY A 120 -14.81 -3.52 -15.58
N PHE A 121 -14.71 -2.79 -16.70
CA PHE A 121 -15.01 -3.32 -18.02
C PHE A 121 -14.04 -4.44 -18.43
N GLY A 122 -12.73 -4.26 -18.21
CA GLY A 122 -11.71 -5.25 -18.50
C GLY A 122 -11.92 -6.55 -17.73
N LEU A 123 -12.36 -6.47 -16.46
CA LEU A 123 -12.72 -7.64 -15.66
C LEU A 123 -13.94 -8.37 -16.23
N LEU A 124 -14.99 -7.65 -16.63
CA LEU A 124 -16.19 -8.25 -17.21
C LEU A 124 -15.90 -8.89 -18.58
N TYR A 125 -15.17 -8.17 -19.44
CA TYR A 125 -14.80 -8.63 -20.77
C TYR A 125 -13.90 -9.87 -20.72
N SER A 126 -12.82 -9.83 -19.93
CA SER A 126 -11.91 -10.98 -19.77
C SER A 126 -12.57 -12.17 -19.07
N GLY A 127 -13.56 -11.92 -18.22
CA GLY A 127 -14.36 -12.95 -17.53
C GLY A 127 -15.40 -13.67 -18.39
N GLY A 128 -15.63 -13.22 -19.63
CA GLY A 128 -16.57 -13.84 -20.56
C GLY A 128 -18.01 -13.29 -20.49
N TRP A 129 -18.20 -12.06 -20.02
CA TRP A 129 -19.46 -11.32 -20.18
C TRP A 129 -19.64 -10.89 -21.66
N PRO A 130 -20.84 -10.98 -22.27
CA PRO A 130 -22.16 -11.22 -21.67
C PRO A 130 -22.62 -12.69 -21.58
N SER A 131 -21.79 -13.66 -21.99
CA SER A 131 -22.18 -15.08 -22.01
C SER A 131 -22.28 -15.71 -20.60
N LYS A 132 -21.60 -15.13 -19.60
CA LYS A 132 -21.66 -15.55 -18.18
C LYS A 132 -22.25 -14.45 -17.30
N ALA A 133 -22.85 -14.85 -16.17
CA ALA A 133 -23.34 -13.90 -15.17
C ALA A 133 -22.20 -13.00 -14.65
N PRO A 134 -22.46 -11.73 -14.29
CA PRO A 134 -21.42 -10.77 -13.91
C PRO A 134 -20.53 -11.27 -12.76
N VAL A 135 -21.13 -11.93 -11.77
CA VAL A 135 -20.42 -12.47 -10.61
C VAL A 135 -19.51 -13.64 -10.98
N GLU A 136 -19.87 -14.41 -11.99
CA GLU A 136 -19.08 -15.56 -12.46
C GLU A 136 -17.97 -15.11 -13.41
N ALA A 137 -18.24 -14.10 -14.24
CA ALA A 137 -17.23 -13.44 -15.06
C ALA A 137 -16.12 -12.83 -14.19
N LEU A 138 -16.47 -12.13 -13.10
CA LEU A 138 -15.50 -11.56 -12.17
C LEU A 138 -14.59 -12.61 -11.50
N LYS A 139 -15.09 -13.82 -11.26
CA LYS A 139 -14.30 -14.91 -10.65
C LYS A 139 -13.29 -15.53 -11.61
N GLY A 140 -13.56 -15.50 -12.91
CA GLY A 140 -12.70 -16.05 -13.97
C GLY A 140 -11.91 -15.02 -14.76
N ALA A 141 -11.95 -13.74 -14.35
CA ALA A 141 -11.36 -12.64 -15.08
C ALA A 141 -9.82 -12.64 -15.01
N ALA A 142 -9.18 -12.16 -16.09
CA ALA A 142 -7.75 -11.89 -16.11
C ALA A 142 -7.47 -10.56 -15.42
N THR A 143 -7.42 -10.58 -14.08
CA THR A 143 -7.31 -9.39 -13.23
C THR A 143 -6.08 -8.54 -13.55
N ALA A 144 -4.96 -9.18 -13.91
CA ALA A 144 -3.71 -8.47 -14.25
C ALA A 144 -3.86 -7.59 -15.50
N ASP A 145 -4.49 -8.11 -16.56
CA ASP A 145 -4.68 -7.39 -17.82
C ASP A 145 -5.68 -6.25 -17.66
N ALA A 146 -6.76 -6.48 -16.92
CA ALA A 146 -7.78 -5.46 -16.67
C ALA A 146 -7.23 -4.24 -15.93
N ILE A 147 -6.37 -4.46 -14.91
CA ILE A 147 -5.71 -3.39 -14.17
C ILE A 147 -4.72 -2.67 -15.07
N LEU A 148 -3.95 -3.40 -15.89
CA LEU A 148 -3.00 -2.80 -16.83
C LEU A 148 -3.70 -1.80 -17.77
N TRP A 149 -4.84 -2.19 -18.34
CA TRP A 149 -5.62 -1.33 -19.23
C TRP A 149 -6.18 -0.11 -18.49
N GLY A 150 -6.62 -0.29 -17.24
CA GLY A 150 -7.09 0.78 -16.38
C GLY A 150 -6.02 1.84 -16.10
N VAL A 151 -4.77 1.41 -15.84
CA VAL A 151 -3.64 2.33 -15.59
C VAL A 151 -3.29 3.13 -16.84
N PHE A 152 -3.21 2.48 -18.02
CA PHE A 152 -2.93 3.21 -19.26
C PHE A 152 -4.02 4.22 -19.63
N SER A 153 -5.29 3.88 -19.39
CA SER A 153 -6.42 4.79 -19.64
C SER A 153 -6.47 5.97 -18.65
N ALA A 154 -5.97 5.78 -17.43
CA ALA A 154 -5.90 6.85 -16.43
C ALA A 154 -4.80 7.86 -16.78
N CYS A 155 -3.65 7.39 -17.25
CA CYS A 155 -2.52 8.26 -17.64
C CYS A 155 -2.74 9.01 -18.95
N ALA A 156 -3.73 8.62 -19.77
CA ALA A 156 -4.03 9.27 -21.04
C ALA A 156 -4.92 10.53 -20.91
N LEU A 157 -5.45 10.79 -19.70
CA LEU A 157 -6.30 11.94 -19.35
C LEU A 157 -5.51 12.99 -18.57
#